data_AF-A0A1H2A155-F1
#
_entry.id   AF-A0A1H2A155-F1
#
_cell.length_a   1.000
_cell.length_b   1.000
_cell.length_c   1.000
_cell.angle_alpha   90.00
_cell.angle_beta   90.00
_cell.angle_gamma   90.00
#
_symmetry.space_group_name_H-M   'P 1'
#
loop_
_entity.id
_entity.type
_entity.pdbx_description
1 polymer ?
#
loop_
_entity_poly.entity_id
_entity_poly.type
_entity_poly.pdbx_seq_one_letter_code
_entity_poly.pdbx_strand_id
1 'polypeptide(L)'
;MTEPTSLTPDAIERLTADTEPWLSCDDCFEQVDAAVEGLLGSSAPLAEPLRVHLNGCGACLEEARSLAALIADEQELTPTDAVARLDGELAR
;
A
#
# COMPACT_ATOMS: atom_id res chain seq x y z
N MET A 1 0.60 32.45 8.09
CA MET A 1 1.66 31.83 7.27
C MET A 1 2.32 30.79 8.14
N THR A 2 2.12 29.51 7.85
CA THR A 2 2.73 28.42 8.64
C THR A 2 4.23 28.44 8.43
N GLU A 3 5.00 28.29 9.50
CA GLU A 3 6.46 28.21 9.42
C GLU A 3 6.88 26.97 8.62
N PRO A 4 7.94 27.05 7.79
CA PRO A 4 8.40 25.91 7.03
C PRO A 4 8.92 24.83 7.98
N THR A 5 8.26 23.66 7.96
CA THR A 5 8.71 22.47 8.68
C THR A 5 9.71 21.71 7.81
N SER A 6 10.86 21.33 8.37
CA SER A 6 11.83 20.48 7.68
C SER A 6 11.28 19.07 7.50
N LEU A 7 11.53 18.45 6.34
CA LEU A 7 11.16 17.06 6.08
C LEU A 7 12.00 16.10 6.93
N THR A 8 11.36 15.02 7.38
CA THR A 8 12.08 13.91 8.02
C THR A 8 12.85 13.09 6.97
N PRO A 9 13.92 12.36 7.36
CA PRO A 9 14.63 11.46 6.45
C PRO A 9 13.69 10.47 5.75
N ASP A 10 12.77 9.84 6.49
CA ASP A 10 11.80 8.89 5.94
C ASP A 10 10.87 9.53 4.90
N ALA A 11 10.47 10.79 5.12
CA ALA A 11 9.65 11.53 4.17
C ALA A 11 10.43 11.84 2.87
N ILE A 12 11.73 12.14 3.00
CA ILE A 12 12.61 12.35 1.85
C ILE A 12 12.76 11.04 1.07
N GLU A 13 13.05 9.93 1.75
CA GLU A 13 13.22 8.62 1.12
C GLU A 13 11.97 8.20 0.32
N ARG A 14 10.77 8.39 0.88
CA ARG A 14 9.51 8.13 0.16
C ARG A 14 9.31 9.01 -1.07
N LEU A 15 9.73 10.28 -1.01
CA LEU A 15 9.63 11.21 -2.15
C LEU A 15 10.66 10.93 -3.24
N THR A 16 11.76 10.25 -2.89
CA THR A 16 12.85 9.91 -3.82
C THR A 16 12.96 8.41 -4.06
N ALA A 17 11.92 7.64 -3.72
CA ALA A 17 11.92 6.20 -3.87
C ALA A 17 12.07 5.82 -5.35
N ASP A 18 12.84 4.77 -5.61
CA ASP A 18 12.88 4.16 -6.93
C ASP A 18 11.52 3.49 -7.19
N THR A 19 10.82 3.98 -8.21
CA THR A 19 9.50 3.46 -8.59
C THR A 19 9.57 2.47 -9.75
N GLU A 20 10.73 1.88 -10.02
CA GLU A 20 10.88 0.81 -11.00
C GLU A 20 10.73 -0.59 -10.36
N PRO A 21 9.99 -1.52 -10.99
CA PRO A 21 9.24 -1.39 -12.24
C PRO A 21 8.01 -0.48 -12.11
N TRP A 22 7.87 0.45 -13.05
CA TRP A 22 6.81 1.45 -13.02
C TRP A 22 5.42 0.86 -13.24
N LEU A 23 4.45 1.35 -12.48
CA LEU A 23 3.02 1.10 -12.62
C LEU A 23 2.28 2.44 -12.46
N SER A 24 1.30 2.72 -13.32
CA SER A 24 0.50 3.93 -13.20
C SER A 24 -0.53 3.83 -12.07
N CYS A 25 -1.07 4.97 -11.61
CA CYS A 25 -2.18 4.95 -10.65
C CYS A 25 -3.42 4.27 -11.26
N ASP A 26 -3.69 4.47 -12.56
CA ASP A 26 -4.83 3.87 -13.23
C ASP A 26 -4.70 2.33 -13.27
N ASP A 27 -3.52 1.82 -13.65
CA ASP A 27 -3.25 0.37 -13.64
C ASP A 27 -3.27 -0.21 -12.21
N CYS A 28 -2.87 0.59 -11.20
CA CYS A 28 -3.00 0.22 -9.79
C CYS A 28 -4.47 0.04 -9.41
N PHE A 29 -5.35 0.98 -9.78
CA PHE A 29 -6.78 0.88 -9.49
C PHE A 29 -7.42 -0.36 -10.11
N GLU A 30 -6.98 -0.80 -11.29
CA GLU A 30 -7.49 -2.03 -11.91
C GLU A 30 -7.10 -3.31 -11.17
N GLN A 31 -6.05 -3.28 -10.34
CA GLN A 31 -5.45 -4.46 -9.72
C GLN A 31 -5.57 -4.50 -8.20
N VAL A 32 -5.71 -3.35 -7.54
CA VAL A 32 -5.59 -3.22 -6.07
C VAL A 32 -6.61 -4.07 -5.32
N ASP A 33 -7.84 -4.16 -5.82
CA ASP A 33 -8.92 -4.94 -5.20
C ASP A 33 -8.53 -6.42 -5.11
N ALA A 34 -8.28 -7.04 -6.27
CA ALA A 34 -7.90 -8.45 -6.36
C ALA A 34 -6.58 -8.75 -5.63
N ALA A 35 -5.65 -7.80 -5.62
CA ALA A 35 -4.36 -7.95 -4.95
C ALA A 35 -4.53 -7.98 -3.41
N VAL A 36 -5.30 -7.05 -2.84
CA VAL A 36 -5.57 -7.00 -1.40
C VAL A 36 -6.39 -8.22 -0.95
N GLU A 37 -7.42 -8.59 -1.71
CA GLU A 37 -8.20 -9.81 -1.45
C GLU A 37 -7.31 -11.07 -1.45
N GLY A 38 -6.46 -11.22 -2.46
CA GLY A 38 -5.54 -12.35 -2.59
C GLY A 38 -4.51 -12.41 -1.45
N LEU A 39 -3.98 -11.26 -1.04
CA LEU A 39 -3.03 -11.15 0.06
C LEU A 39 -3.66 -11.57 1.40
N LEU A 40 -4.87 -11.08 1.68
CA LEU A 40 -5.54 -11.36 2.95
C LEU A 40 -6.09 -12.78 3.01
N GLY A 41 -6.71 -13.26 1.93
CA GLY A 41 -7.43 -14.54 1.92
C GLY A 41 -6.55 -15.75 1.62
N SER A 42 -5.57 -15.59 0.73
CA SER A 42 -4.74 -16.70 0.26
C SER A 42 -3.25 -16.53 0.58
N SER A 43 -2.86 -15.43 1.24
CA SER A 43 -1.44 -15.08 1.43
C SER A 43 -0.68 -14.96 0.11
N ALA A 44 -1.36 -14.58 -0.98
CA ALA A 44 -0.72 -14.34 -2.26
C ALA A 44 0.15 -13.09 -2.15
N PRO A 45 1.43 -13.14 -2.55
CA PRO A 45 2.29 -11.96 -2.52
C PRO A 45 1.82 -10.92 -3.53
N LEU A 46 2.11 -9.65 -3.25
CA LEU A 46 1.83 -8.57 -4.20
C LEU A 46 2.76 -8.69 -5.42
N ALA A 47 2.22 -8.37 -6.60
CA ALA A 47 3.06 -8.23 -7.78
C ALA A 47 4.05 -7.08 -7.57
N GLU A 48 5.30 -7.28 -8.01
CA GLU A 48 6.38 -6.31 -7.76
C GLU A 48 6.07 -4.87 -8.19
N PRO A 49 5.51 -4.60 -9.40
CA PRO A 49 5.17 -3.23 -9.80
C PRO A 49 4.12 -2.58 -8.90
N LEU A 50 3.15 -3.35 -8.41
CA LEU A 50 2.10 -2.85 -7.50
C LEU A 50 2.70 -2.55 -6.12
N ARG A 51 3.56 -3.43 -5.61
CA ARG A 51 4.26 -3.26 -4.34
C ARG A 51 5.13 -2.00 -4.35
N VAL A 52 5.90 -1.80 -5.41
CA VAL A 52 6.73 -0.60 -5.63
C VAL A 52 5.85 0.65 -5.72
N HIS A 53 4.75 0.60 -6.47
CA HIS A 53 3.81 1.71 -6.59
C HIS A 53 3.19 2.11 -5.25
N LEU A 54 2.72 1.17 -4.44
CA LEU A 54 2.14 1.45 -3.12
C LEU A 54 3.17 2.03 -2.14
N ASN A 55 4.45 1.66 -2.26
CA ASN A 55 5.52 2.28 -1.49
C ASN A 55 5.77 3.74 -1.90
N GLY A 56 5.71 4.05 -3.20
CA GLY A 56 5.94 5.40 -3.74
C GLY A 56 4.73 6.34 -3.72
N CYS A 57 3.50 5.81 -3.83
CA CYS A 57 2.27 6.60 -3.92
C CYS A 57 1.47 6.57 -2.61
N GLY A 58 1.55 7.67 -1.85
CA GLY A 58 0.85 7.78 -0.56
C GLY A 58 -0.68 7.70 -0.65
N ALA A 59 -1.28 8.16 -1.76
CA ALA A 59 -2.72 8.08 -1.97
C ALA A 59 -3.16 6.62 -2.20
N CYS A 60 -2.53 5.93 -3.16
CA CYS A 60 -2.85 4.53 -3.43
C CYS A 60 -2.58 3.61 -2.23
N LEU A 61 -1.56 3.90 -1.41
CA LEU A 61 -1.34 3.19 -0.15
C LEU A 61 -2.50 3.37 0.83
N GLU A 62 -3.03 4.59 0.96
CA GLU A 62 -4.17 4.85 1.83
C GLU A 62 -5.42 4.13 1.35
N GLU A 63 -5.70 4.17 0.04
CA GLU A 63 -6.79 3.42 -0.58
C GLU A 63 -6.65 1.90 -0.32
N ALA A 64 -5.46 1.33 -0.51
CA ALA A 64 -5.23 -0.10 -0.24
C ALA A 64 -5.43 -0.48 1.23
N ARG A 65 -5.03 0.40 2.17
CA ARG A 65 -5.26 0.19 3.61
C ARG A 65 -6.74 0.31 3.97
N SER A 66 -7.42 1.29 3.40
CA SER A 66 -8.86 1.48 3.58
C SER A 66 -9.65 0.28 3.06
N LEU A 67 -9.28 -0.26 1.90
CA LEU A 67 -9.82 -1.51 1.39
C LEU A 67 -9.52 -2.71 2.31
N ALA A 68 -8.27 -2.89 2.74
CA ALA A 68 -7.89 -3.98 3.64
C ALA A 68 -8.70 -3.96 4.95
N ALA A 69 -8.91 -2.76 5.52
CA ALA A 69 -9.74 -2.57 6.69
C ALA A 69 -11.22 -2.86 6.41
N LEU A 70 -11.72 -2.48 5.23
CA LEU A 70 -13.12 -2.67 4.81
C LEU A 70 -13.48 -4.15 4.67
N ILE A 71 -12.61 -4.95 4.06
CA ILE A 71 -12.87 -6.39 3.80
C ILE A 71 -12.39 -7.31 4.93
N ALA A 72 -11.88 -6.77 6.04
CA ALA A 72 -11.26 -7.56 7.10
C ALA A 72 -12.18 -8.64 7.68
N ASP A 73 -13.45 -8.31 7.90
CA ASP A 73 -14.45 -9.23 8.45
C ASP A 73 -14.70 -10.43 7.52
N GLU A 74 -14.63 -10.23 6.20
CA GLU A 74 -14.79 -11.29 5.18
C GLU A 74 -13.61 -12.29 5.23
N GLN A 75 -12.46 -11.82 5.69
CA GLN A 75 -11.20 -12.56 5.77
C GLN A 75 -10.93 -13.13 7.17
N GLU A 76 -11.91 -13.07 8.08
CA GLU A 76 -11.79 -13.48 9.48
C GLU A 76 -10.66 -12.74 10.24
N LEU A 77 -10.42 -11.47 9.88
CA LEU A 77 -9.42 -10.59 10.49
C LEU A 77 -10.07 -9.41 11.18
N THR A 78 -9.36 -8.78 12.11
CA THR A 78 -9.73 -7.42 12.53
C THR A 78 -9.24 -6.41 11.50
N PRO A 79 -9.86 -5.21 11.37
CA PRO A 79 -9.36 -4.17 10.48
C PRO A 79 -7.89 -3.79 10.71
N THR A 80 -7.46 -3.81 11.98
CA THR A 80 -6.05 -3.54 12.34
C THR A 80 -5.12 -4.65 11.87
N ASP A 81 -5.51 -5.91 12.02
CA ASP A 81 -4.69 -7.05 11.59
C ASP A 81 -4.58 -7.13 10.06
N ALA A 82 -5.67 -6.80 9.35
CA ALA A 82 -5.67 -6.73 7.88
C ALA A 82 -4.71 -5.65 7.36
N VAL A 83 -4.77 -4.44 7.94
CA VAL A 83 -3.84 -3.35 7.59
C VAL A 83 -2.40 -3.71 7.95
N ALA A 84 -2.16 -4.30 9.13
CA ALA A 84 -0.83 -4.71 9.56
C ALA A 84 -0.22 -5.77 8.63
N ARG A 85 -1.05 -6.67 8.10
CA ARG A 85 -0.64 -7.69 7.13
C ARG A 85 -0.25 -7.09 5.78
N LEU A 86 -1.02 -6.10 5.29
CA LEU A 86 -0.66 -5.34 4.09
C LEU A 86 0.67 -4.59 4.28
N ASP A 87 0.81 -3.84 5.37
CA ASP A 87 2.03 -3.10 5.67
C ASP A 87 3.25 -4.02 5.83
N GLY A 88 3.06 -5.21 6.41
CA GLY A 88 4.09 -6.23 6.52
C GLY A 88 4.54 -6.81 5.19
N GLU A 89 3.68 -6.84 4.17
CA GLU A 89 4.05 -7.25 2.80
C GLU A 89 4.81 -6.14 2.07
N LEU A 90 4.43 -4.88 2.27
CA LEU A 90 5.10 -3.73 1.65
C LEU A 90 6.50 -3.47 2.22
N ALA A 91 6.77 -3.91 3.46
CA ALA A 91 8.05 -3.76 4.14
C ALA A 91 9.08 -4.87 3.81
N ARG A 92 8.74 -5.87 2.98
CA ARG A 92 9.64 -6.96 2.56
C ARG A 92 10.63 -6.55 1.47
#